data_AF-A0A8D3DH38-F1
#
_entry.id   AF-A0A8D3DH38-F1
#
_cell.length_a   1.000
_cell.length_b   1.000
_cell.length_c   1.000
_cell.angle_alpha   90.00
_cell.angle_beta   90.00
_cell.angle_gamma   90.00
#
_symmetry.space_group_name_H-M   'P 1'
#
loop_
_entity.id
_entity.type
_entity.pdbx_description
1 polymer ?
#
loop_
_entity_poly.entity_id
_entity_poly.type
_entity_poly.pdbx_seq_one_letter_code
_entity_poly.pdbx_strand_id
1 'polypeptide(L)'
;MFHSGQRLDSLLALCSFVSMFSRAGSLPRLAWTGCRRMGNFTSSTSAGQSSAACVQYVQEVVTQNCVVIFSKTTCPYCKMAKNVFNEIGANYKVVELDEHNDGRRLQEALAQMTGARTVINNACATQAIVSVLLNCTHTDMLLGDTLTEFREFSQSFDAAMKGLALSNSEVIRQVHNGFARQQMFEFDAKSSAKDEDAFHFVSYVPVNGRLYELDGLREGPIDLGTCNQDDWISAVRPVIEKRIQKYSEGEIRFNLMAIVSDRKMIYERKITELQTQLTEDEPMDTDQSSTFLSSIQSEIAKYQLLIEEENQKLKRYKVENIRRKHNYLPFIMELLKTLAEYQQLIPLVEKAKEKQSAKKAQEAK
;
A
#
# COMPACT_ATOMS: atom_id res chain seq x y z
N MET A 1 43.63 11.05 49.93
CA MET A 1 44.60 11.92 49.21
C MET A 1 44.57 11.55 47.73
N PHE A 2 44.85 12.51 46.83
CA PHE A 2 45.23 12.44 45.39
C PHE A 2 45.62 11.04 44.84
N HIS A 3 45.41 10.62 43.58
CA HIS A 3 44.97 11.20 42.28
C HIS A 3 44.74 10.01 41.27
N SER A 4 44.30 10.08 39.99
CA SER A 4 43.58 11.02 39.10
C SER A 4 43.19 10.29 37.77
N GLY A 5 42.34 10.88 36.90
CA GLY A 5 42.03 10.39 35.54
C GLY A 5 40.52 10.48 35.18
N GLN A 6 39.99 11.63 34.71
CA GLN A 6 39.96 12.17 33.33
C GLN A 6 39.01 11.44 32.35
N ARG A 7 38.19 12.09 31.50
CA ARG A 7 37.61 13.47 31.44
C ARG A 7 36.64 13.58 30.23
N LEU A 8 35.51 14.31 30.36
CA LEU A 8 34.82 15.23 29.39
C LEU A 8 34.59 14.82 27.89
N ASP A 9 33.84 15.54 27.05
CA ASP A 9 32.49 16.16 27.12
C ASP A 9 32.08 16.68 25.72
N SER A 10 30.77 16.77 25.48
CA SER A 10 30.00 17.79 24.74
C SER A 10 30.63 18.74 23.66
N LEU A 11 30.02 18.71 22.46
CA LEU A 11 29.55 19.84 21.59
C LEU A 11 30.50 20.81 20.82
N LEU A 12 30.03 21.10 19.58
CA LEU A 12 30.10 22.36 18.78
C LEU A 12 31.38 22.85 18.05
N ALA A 13 31.33 22.67 16.72
CA ALA A 13 31.35 23.73 15.68
C ALA A 13 32.64 24.41 15.14
N LEU A 14 32.48 24.85 13.87
CA LEU A 14 33.18 25.91 13.11
C LEU A 14 34.57 25.68 12.48
N CYS A 15 34.51 25.50 11.15
CA CYS A 15 35.26 26.20 10.09
C CYS A 15 36.79 26.49 10.18
N SER A 16 37.50 26.13 9.08
CA SER A 16 38.35 27.02 8.25
C SER A 16 39.78 26.53 7.89
N PHE A 17 40.01 26.43 6.57
CA PHE A 17 41.14 27.00 5.80
C PHE A 17 42.53 26.29 5.60
N VAL A 18 43.12 26.57 4.42
CA VAL A 18 44.55 26.41 3.97
C VAL A 18 45.00 24.95 3.67
N SER A 19 45.78 24.58 2.62
CA SER A 19 46.55 25.29 1.54
C SER A 19 46.73 24.47 0.24
N MET A 20 46.92 25.19 -0.89
CA MET A 20 47.89 25.01 -2.02
C MET A 20 48.21 23.59 -2.58
N PHE A 21 48.31 23.35 -3.91
CA PHE A 21 49.29 23.97 -4.83
C PHE A 21 48.90 23.83 -6.33
N SER A 22 49.33 24.82 -7.14
CA SER A 22 49.74 24.87 -8.58
C SER A 22 49.44 23.77 -9.63
N ARG A 23 49.51 24.00 -10.97
CA ARG A 23 49.41 25.17 -11.89
C ARG A 23 49.67 24.66 -13.35
N ALA A 24 49.09 25.31 -14.37
CA ALA A 24 49.36 25.13 -15.82
C ALA A 24 48.93 23.79 -16.47
N GLY A 25 48.64 23.69 -17.78
CA GLY A 25 48.57 24.69 -18.86
C GLY A 25 47.60 24.23 -19.99
N SER A 26 46.96 25.15 -20.72
CA SER A 26 47.38 25.64 -22.06
C SER A 26 46.77 24.87 -23.25
N LEU A 27 45.90 25.55 -24.00
CA LEU A 27 45.38 25.15 -25.33
C LEU A 27 46.47 25.24 -26.41
N PRO A 28 46.24 24.67 -27.61
CA PRO A 28 45.89 25.59 -28.71
C PRO A 28 44.81 25.10 -29.70
N ARG A 29 44.24 26.05 -30.45
CA ARG A 29 43.39 25.89 -31.65
C ARG A 29 44.25 25.83 -32.92
N LEU A 30 43.78 25.12 -33.95
CA LEU A 30 43.81 25.43 -35.41
C LEU A 30 43.16 24.22 -36.14
N ALA A 31 42.37 24.25 -37.22
CA ALA A 31 41.51 25.19 -37.97
C ALA A 31 41.62 24.85 -39.48
N TRP A 32 40.48 24.63 -40.16
CA TRP A 32 40.29 24.63 -41.64
C TRP A 32 41.01 23.51 -42.45
N THR A 33 40.54 23.04 -43.63
CA THR A 33 39.45 23.45 -44.56
C THR A 33 38.97 22.24 -45.41
N GLY A 34 37.75 22.25 -45.97
CA GLY A 34 37.36 21.28 -47.02
C GLY A 34 35.88 21.34 -47.46
N CYS A 35 35.60 21.54 -48.75
CA CYS A 35 34.25 21.75 -49.33
C CYS A 35 34.29 21.38 -50.85
N ARG A 36 33.22 21.10 -51.62
CA ARG A 36 31.77 21.38 -51.50
C ARG A 36 30.92 20.27 -52.14
N ARG A 37 29.66 20.07 -51.71
CA ARG A 37 28.51 19.89 -52.64
C ARG A 37 27.15 20.15 -51.98
N MET A 38 26.23 20.76 -52.73
CA MET A 38 24.86 21.13 -52.32
C MET A 38 23.81 20.18 -52.94
N GLY A 39 22.66 20.09 -52.28
CA GLY A 39 21.46 19.37 -52.75
C GLY A 39 21.05 18.25 -51.78
N ASN A 40 19.82 18.18 -51.25
CA ASN A 40 18.68 19.09 -51.40
C ASN A 40 17.82 19.11 -50.12
N PHE A 41 17.09 20.20 -49.85
CA PHE A 41 16.19 20.28 -48.70
C PHE A 41 14.98 19.36 -48.89
N THR A 42 14.72 18.48 -47.93
CA THR A 42 13.34 18.10 -47.56
C THR A 42 13.23 18.13 -46.04
N SER A 43 12.29 18.93 -45.55
CA SER A 43 12.01 19.08 -44.12
C SER A 43 11.19 17.89 -43.63
N SER A 44 11.83 16.92 -42.99
CA SER A 44 11.10 15.94 -42.17
C SER A 44 10.66 16.61 -40.86
N THR A 45 9.39 16.98 -40.82
CA THR A 45 8.65 17.31 -39.60
C THR A 45 8.99 16.33 -38.49
N SER A 46 9.29 16.82 -37.27
CA SER A 46 9.54 15.98 -36.10
C SER A 46 8.24 15.34 -35.62
N ALA A 47 7.79 14.31 -36.33
CA ALA A 47 6.67 13.47 -35.93
C ALA A 47 7.08 12.66 -34.69
N GLY A 48 6.38 12.85 -33.57
CA GLY A 48 6.71 12.19 -32.30
C GLY A 48 6.70 10.66 -32.40
N GLN A 49 7.59 10.01 -31.66
CA GLN A 49 7.94 8.59 -31.83
C GLN A 49 6.78 7.63 -31.55
N SER A 50 6.70 6.51 -32.27
CA SER A 50 5.69 5.48 -32.02
C SER A 50 5.91 4.78 -30.66
N SER A 51 4.86 4.23 -30.06
CA SER A 51 4.96 3.50 -28.78
C SER A 51 6.00 2.36 -28.82
N ALA A 52 6.15 1.68 -29.97
CA ALA A 52 7.16 0.65 -30.17
C ALA A 52 8.61 1.21 -30.13
N ALA A 53 8.84 2.40 -30.67
CA ALA A 53 10.16 3.06 -30.61
C ALA A 53 10.51 3.48 -29.17
N CYS A 54 9.53 3.94 -28.38
CA CYS A 54 9.74 4.24 -26.96
C CYS A 54 10.11 2.99 -26.13
N VAL A 55 9.50 1.84 -26.42
CA VAL A 55 9.88 0.55 -25.79
C VAL A 55 11.31 0.15 -26.15
N GLN A 56 11.68 0.26 -27.44
CA GLN A 56 13.06 -0.02 -27.89
C GLN A 56 14.09 0.89 -27.23
N TYR A 57 13.81 2.20 -27.11
CA TYR A 57 14.68 3.15 -26.42
C TYR A 57 14.88 2.79 -24.93
N VAL A 58 13.80 2.42 -24.22
CA VAL A 58 13.91 1.97 -22.81
C VAL A 58 14.78 0.71 -22.71
N GLN A 59 14.60 -0.27 -23.59
CA GLN A 59 15.41 -1.48 -23.62
C GLN A 59 16.88 -1.20 -23.93
N GLU A 60 17.17 -0.32 -24.88
CA GLU A 60 18.54 0.08 -25.24
C GLU A 60 19.24 0.76 -24.06
N VAL A 61 18.61 1.76 -23.43
CA VAL A 61 19.19 2.50 -22.30
C VAL A 61 19.44 1.58 -21.10
N VAL A 62 18.54 0.64 -20.82
CA VAL A 62 18.73 -0.38 -19.76
C VAL A 62 19.82 -1.39 -20.11
N THR A 63 19.99 -1.74 -21.39
CA THR A 63 21.05 -2.66 -21.83
C THR A 63 22.43 -2.02 -21.77
N GLN A 64 22.53 -0.71 -22.03
CA GLN A 64 23.79 0.04 -22.05
C GLN A 64 24.31 0.47 -20.67
N ASN A 65 23.50 0.43 -19.62
CA ASN A 65 23.83 1.00 -18.30
C ASN A 65 23.47 0.04 -17.17
N CYS A 66 24.40 -0.23 -16.25
CA CYS A 66 24.19 -1.14 -15.12
C CYS A 66 23.04 -0.72 -14.19
N VAL A 67 22.77 0.58 -14.08
CA VAL A 67 21.64 1.15 -13.34
C VAL A 67 21.06 2.31 -14.16
N VAL A 68 19.74 2.31 -14.35
CA VAL A 68 19.00 3.40 -15.00
C VAL A 68 17.89 3.87 -14.05
N ILE A 69 17.85 5.18 -13.81
CA ILE A 69 16.80 5.84 -13.03
C ILE A 69 15.95 6.68 -13.98
N PHE A 70 14.75 6.19 -14.28
CA PHE A 70 13.70 7.00 -14.89
C PHE A 70 13.04 7.82 -13.79
N SER A 71 13.04 9.15 -13.93
CA SER A 71 12.61 10.06 -12.87
C SER A 71 11.81 11.25 -13.40
N LYS A 72 11.37 12.11 -12.49
CA LYS A 72 10.93 13.48 -12.82
C LYS A 72 11.69 14.46 -11.95
N THR A 73 12.11 15.61 -12.47
CA THR A 73 12.83 16.66 -11.73
C THR A 73 12.03 17.20 -10.54
N THR A 74 10.71 17.13 -10.65
CA THR A 74 9.72 17.52 -9.63
C THR A 74 9.51 16.48 -8.52
N CYS A 75 10.00 15.24 -8.68
CA CYS A 75 9.75 14.15 -7.73
C CYS A 75 10.78 14.12 -6.58
N PRO A 76 10.36 14.25 -5.31
CA PRO A 76 11.28 14.20 -4.17
C PRO A 76 11.91 12.82 -3.97
N TYR A 77 11.18 11.73 -4.22
CA TYR A 77 11.72 10.37 -4.11
C TYR A 77 12.83 10.08 -5.12
N CYS A 78 12.71 10.63 -6.34
CA CYS A 78 13.77 10.49 -7.33
C CYS A 78 15.05 11.21 -6.90
N LYS A 79 14.95 12.33 -6.16
CA LYS A 79 16.11 13.02 -5.57
C LYS A 79 16.72 12.19 -4.44
N MET A 80 15.89 11.61 -3.56
CA MET A 80 16.36 10.71 -2.50
C MET A 80 17.08 9.48 -3.07
N ALA A 81 16.51 8.81 -4.08
CA ALA A 81 17.14 7.66 -4.74
C ALA A 81 18.50 8.03 -5.38
N LYS A 82 18.57 9.14 -6.12
CA LYS A 82 19.83 9.66 -6.70
C LYS A 82 20.88 9.93 -5.64
N ASN A 83 20.49 10.53 -4.51
CA ASN A 83 21.42 10.79 -3.39
C ASN A 83 21.99 9.49 -2.82
N VAL A 84 21.16 8.46 -2.60
CA VAL A 84 21.63 7.15 -2.12
C VAL A 84 22.63 6.51 -3.10
N PHE A 85 22.36 6.53 -4.42
CA PHE A 85 23.32 6.03 -5.40
C PHE A 85 24.61 6.87 -5.47
N ASN A 86 24.53 8.19 -5.28
CA ASN A 86 25.70 9.07 -5.18
C ASN A 86 26.55 8.77 -3.93
N GLU A 87 25.92 8.56 -2.78
CA GLU A 87 26.57 8.23 -1.50
C GLU A 87 27.27 6.86 -1.54
N ILE A 88 26.69 5.89 -2.24
CA ILE A 88 27.28 4.57 -2.49
C ILE A 88 28.39 4.61 -3.56
N GLY A 89 28.52 5.72 -4.30
CA GLY A 89 29.49 5.86 -5.40
C GLY A 89 29.18 5.00 -6.63
N ALA A 90 27.93 4.55 -6.77
CA ALA A 90 27.49 3.74 -7.90
C ALA A 90 27.24 4.62 -9.13
N ASN A 91 27.69 4.18 -10.30
CA ASN A 91 27.43 4.90 -11.56
C ASN A 91 26.05 4.52 -12.12
N TYR A 92 25.20 5.51 -12.40
CA TYR A 92 23.84 5.30 -12.90
C TYR A 92 23.47 6.35 -13.96
N LYS A 93 22.62 5.96 -14.91
CA LYS A 93 22.07 6.85 -15.93
C LYS A 93 20.72 7.40 -15.48
N VAL A 94 20.54 8.73 -15.51
CA VAL A 94 19.24 9.37 -15.30
C VAL A 94 18.55 9.62 -16.65
N VAL A 95 17.23 9.40 -16.68
CA VAL A 95 16.33 9.86 -17.74
C VAL A 95 15.17 10.61 -17.08
N GLU A 96 15.16 11.94 -17.20
CA GLU A 96 14.07 12.79 -16.69
C GLU A 96 12.89 12.77 -17.66
N LEU A 97 11.80 12.12 -17.26
CA LEU A 97 10.58 11.95 -18.05
C LEU A 97 9.76 13.23 -18.21
N ASP A 98 10.01 14.26 -17.41
CA ASP A 98 9.39 15.59 -17.53
C ASP A 98 10.18 16.56 -18.43
N GLU A 99 11.47 16.29 -18.68
CA GLU A 99 12.30 17.06 -19.63
C GLU A 99 12.42 16.39 -21.01
N HIS A 100 12.04 15.11 -21.14
CA HIS A 100 12.14 14.36 -22.39
C HIS A 100 10.95 14.63 -23.33
N ASN A 101 11.22 14.91 -24.61
CA ASN A 101 10.20 15.22 -25.64
C ASN A 101 9.08 14.16 -25.73
N ASP A 102 9.43 12.88 -25.71
CA ASP A 102 8.48 11.74 -25.70
C ASP A 102 8.11 11.26 -24.28
N GLY A 103 8.33 12.06 -23.23
CA GLY A 103 8.26 11.66 -21.82
C GLY A 103 6.96 10.96 -21.39
N ARG A 104 5.79 11.40 -21.89
CA ARG A 104 4.50 10.73 -21.65
C ARG A 104 4.43 9.34 -22.29
N ARG A 105 4.96 9.17 -23.50
CA ARG A 105 5.00 7.89 -24.23
C ARG A 105 6.03 6.94 -23.62
N LEU A 106 7.15 7.48 -23.13
CA LEU A 106 8.10 6.72 -22.30
C LEU A 106 7.46 6.25 -20.99
N GLN A 107 6.67 7.09 -20.31
CA GLN A 107 5.95 6.66 -19.10
C GLN A 107 4.92 5.56 -19.41
N GLU A 108 4.25 5.59 -20.56
CA GLU A 108 3.34 4.54 -21.02
C GLU A 108 4.08 3.25 -21.42
N ALA A 109 5.23 3.36 -22.10
CA ALA A 109 6.10 2.22 -22.43
C ALA A 109 6.69 1.57 -21.17
N LEU A 110 7.15 2.36 -20.20
CA LEU A 110 7.60 1.90 -18.89
C LEU A 110 6.47 1.20 -18.13
N ALA A 111 5.24 1.72 -18.18
CA ALA A 111 4.09 1.07 -17.56
C ALA A 111 3.73 -0.26 -18.25
N GLN A 112 3.88 -0.37 -19.58
CA GLN A 112 3.73 -1.65 -20.29
C GLN A 112 4.82 -2.66 -19.94
N MET A 113 6.07 -2.20 -19.78
CA MET A 113 7.22 -3.07 -19.48
C MET A 113 7.34 -3.48 -18.01
N THR A 114 6.87 -2.65 -17.07
CA THR A 114 7.01 -2.87 -15.62
C THR A 114 5.69 -3.17 -14.92
N GLY A 115 4.55 -3.10 -15.63
CA GLY A 115 3.20 -3.25 -15.07
C GLY A 115 2.72 -2.06 -14.21
N ALA A 116 3.54 -1.04 -13.99
CA ALA A 116 3.28 0.03 -13.03
C ALA A 116 2.95 1.37 -13.70
N ARG A 117 1.72 1.87 -13.51
CA ARG A 117 1.32 3.24 -13.94
C ARG A 117 1.28 4.26 -12.79
N THR A 118 1.23 3.78 -11.55
CA THR A 118 1.14 4.57 -10.31
C THR A 118 2.48 4.63 -9.56
N VAL A 119 2.68 5.65 -8.73
CA VAL A 119 3.97 5.92 -8.06
C VAL A 119 4.29 4.94 -6.92
N ILE A 120 3.29 4.26 -6.32
CA ILE A 120 3.48 3.18 -5.33
C ILE A 120 2.43 2.08 -5.56
N ASN A 121 2.86 0.87 -5.94
CA ASN A 121 1.95 -0.26 -6.21
C ASN A 121 1.27 -0.84 -4.95
N ASN A 122 1.86 -0.66 -3.77
CA ASN A 122 1.42 -1.33 -2.54
C ASN A 122 0.43 -0.52 -1.67
N ALA A 123 0.09 0.72 -2.07
CA ALA A 123 -0.76 1.61 -1.26
C ALA A 123 -2.29 1.37 -1.41
N CYS A 124 -2.70 0.48 -2.31
CA CYS A 124 -4.09 0.28 -2.74
C CYS A 124 -5.08 0.03 -1.59
N ALA A 125 -4.72 -0.78 -0.59
CA ALA A 125 -5.56 -1.06 0.58
C ALA A 125 -5.84 0.21 1.42
N THR A 126 -4.79 1.00 1.68
CA THR A 126 -4.92 2.27 2.43
C THR A 126 -5.70 3.30 1.61
N GLN A 127 -5.44 3.39 0.31
CA GLN A 127 -6.19 4.28 -0.59
C GLN A 127 -7.69 3.94 -0.59
N ALA A 128 -8.05 2.66 -0.65
CA ALA A 128 -9.44 2.22 -0.61
C ALA A 128 -10.15 2.57 0.72
N ILE A 129 -9.49 2.33 1.86
CA ILE A 129 -10.02 2.65 3.19
C ILE A 129 -10.19 4.17 3.36
N VAL A 130 -9.13 4.94 3.10
CA VAL A 130 -9.16 6.41 3.20
C VAL A 130 -10.21 7.01 2.25
N SER A 131 -10.39 6.45 1.05
CA SER A 131 -11.43 6.89 0.11
C SER A 131 -12.85 6.71 0.66
N VAL A 132 -13.13 5.68 1.46
CA VAL A 132 -14.43 5.55 2.14
C VAL A 132 -14.53 6.53 3.30
N LEU A 133 -13.51 6.59 4.16
CA LEU A 133 -13.53 7.42 5.37
C LEU A 133 -13.69 8.91 5.06
N LEU A 134 -12.95 9.46 4.10
CA LEU A 134 -13.01 10.89 3.74
C LEU A 134 -14.33 11.32 3.10
N ASN A 135 -15.12 10.37 2.59
CA ASN A 135 -16.46 10.60 2.04
C ASN A 135 -17.58 10.24 3.04
N CYS A 136 -17.25 9.69 4.21
CA CYS A 136 -18.20 9.41 5.28
C CYS A 136 -18.51 10.67 6.10
N THR A 137 -19.78 10.90 6.39
CA THR A 137 -20.29 12.01 7.22
C THR A 137 -21.29 11.51 8.29
N HIS A 138 -21.13 10.26 8.71
CA HIS A 138 -22.00 9.62 9.71
C HIS A 138 -21.66 10.07 11.14
N THR A 139 -22.66 10.17 12.02
CA THR A 139 -22.51 10.66 13.40
C THR A 139 -21.64 9.78 14.29
N ASP A 140 -21.64 8.46 14.08
CA ASP A 140 -20.74 7.54 14.80
C ASP A 140 -19.27 7.59 14.31
N MET A 141 -18.96 8.33 13.23
CA MET A 141 -17.63 8.33 12.59
C MET A 141 -16.80 9.56 13.00
N LEU A 142 -15.71 9.32 13.73
CA LEU A 142 -14.70 10.33 14.05
C LEU A 142 -13.41 10.03 13.28
N LEU A 143 -12.99 10.92 12.38
CA LEU A 143 -11.81 10.73 11.53
C LEU A 143 -10.48 10.76 12.32
N GLY A 144 -10.45 11.48 13.45
CA GLY A 144 -9.23 11.81 14.17
C GLY A 144 -8.38 12.85 13.44
N ASP A 145 -7.41 13.41 14.16
CA ASP A 145 -6.69 14.62 13.75
C ASP A 145 -5.98 14.43 12.40
N THR A 146 -5.15 13.39 12.26
CA THR A 146 -4.35 13.15 11.04
C THR A 146 -5.18 12.99 9.76
N LEU A 147 -6.33 12.32 9.81
CA LEU A 147 -7.19 12.18 8.63
C LEU A 147 -8.04 13.43 8.38
N THR A 148 -8.34 14.21 9.42
CA THR A 148 -9.02 15.51 9.30
C THR A 148 -8.11 16.54 8.64
N GLU A 149 -6.88 16.71 9.15
CA GLU A 149 -5.84 17.54 8.54
C GLU A 149 -5.58 17.13 7.09
N PHE A 150 -5.47 15.83 6.81
CA PHE A 150 -5.28 15.32 5.45
C PHE A 150 -6.47 15.63 4.54
N ARG A 151 -7.70 15.58 5.05
CA ARG A 151 -8.93 15.94 4.30
C ARG A 151 -8.91 17.41 3.90
N GLU A 152 -8.61 18.30 4.84
CA GLU A 152 -8.57 19.75 4.64
C GLU A 152 -7.45 20.13 3.68
N PHE A 153 -6.23 19.63 3.92
CA PHE A 153 -5.06 19.85 3.07
C PHE A 153 -5.29 19.41 1.61
N SER A 154 -5.92 18.25 1.41
CA SER A 154 -6.12 17.69 0.08
C SER A 154 -7.44 18.08 -0.59
N GLN A 155 -8.32 18.86 0.04
CA GLN A 155 -9.68 19.08 -0.44
C GLN A 155 -9.74 19.59 -1.89
N SER A 156 -8.91 20.59 -2.21
CA SER A 156 -8.83 21.28 -3.51
C SER A 156 -8.03 20.54 -4.59
N PHE A 157 -7.41 19.41 -4.25
CA PHE A 157 -6.54 18.67 -5.17
C PHE A 157 -7.35 17.80 -6.16
N ASP A 158 -6.80 17.61 -7.36
CA ASP A 158 -7.27 16.58 -8.29
C ASP A 158 -6.98 15.16 -7.77
N ALA A 159 -7.50 14.14 -8.46
CA ALA A 159 -7.35 12.74 -8.04
C ALA A 159 -5.88 12.27 -8.00
N ALA A 160 -5.03 12.74 -8.92
CA ALA A 160 -3.62 12.36 -8.96
C ALA A 160 -2.83 13.02 -7.82
N MET A 161 -3.10 14.29 -7.54
CA MET A 161 -2.51 15.03 -6.42
C MET A 161 -3.01 14.52 -5.06
N LYS A 162 -4.26 14.07 -4.95
CA LYS A 162 -4.76 13.33 -3.76
C LYS A 162 -4.01 12.01 -3.54
N GLY A 163 -3.80 11.23 -4.61
CA GLY A 163 -2.97 10.01 -4.55
C GLY A 163 -1.53 10.28 -4.14
N LEU A 164 -0.90 11.33 -4.69
CA LEU A 164 0.46 11.73 -4.36
C LEU A 164 0.57 12.28 -2.92
N ALA A 165 -0.40 13.06 -2.45
CA ALA A 165 -0.45 13.52 -1.07
C ALA A 165 -0.56 12.33 -0.11
N LEU A 166 -1.39 11.32 -0.44
CA LEU A 166 -1.56 10.12 0.36
C LEU A 166 -0.26 9.29 0.43
N SER A 167 0.43 9.10 -0.69
CA SER A 167 1.72 8.38 -0.71
C SER A 167 2.82 9.08 0.09
N ASN A 168 2.74 10.42 0.16
CA ASN A 168 3.74 11.26 0.81
C ASN A 168 3.48 11.47 2.31
N SER A 169 2.31 11.06 2.81
CA SER A 169 1.98 11.16 4.24
C SER A 169 2.76 10.11 5.04
N GLU A 170 3.81 10.54 5.71
CA GLU A 170 4.70 9.66 6.47
C GLU A 170 3.98 8.90 7.58
N VAL A 171 3.05 9.55 8.28
CA VAL A 171 2.25 8.92 9.36
C VAL A 171 1.39 7.79 8.79
N ILE A 172 0.69 8.04 7.69
CA ILE A 172 -0.15 7.03 7.03
C ILE A 172 0.72 5.88 6.47
N ARG A 173 1.88 6.19 5.91
CA ARG A 173 2.85 5.23 5.37
C ARG A 173 3.45 4.34 6.47
N GLN A 174 3.77 4.90 7.63
CA GLN A 174 4.26 4.15 8.79
C GLN A 174 3.20 3.22 9.37
N VAL A 175 1.94 3.67 9.48
CA VAL A 175 0.83 2.81 9.90
C VAL A 175 0.60 1.67 8.90
N HIS A 176 0.56 1.96 7.60
CA HIS A 176 0.43 0.95 6.54
C HIS A 176 1.55 -0.12 6.61
N ASN A 177 2.81 0.31 6.61
CA ASN A 177 3.97 -0.58 6.75
C ASN A 177 3.96 -1.32 8.09
N GLY A 178 3.35 -0.73 9.13
CA GLY A 178 3.11 -1.34 10.43
C GLY A 178 2.23 -2.60 10.40
N PHE A 179 1.53 -2.89 9.30
CA PHE A 179 0.77 -4.14 9.09
C PHE A 179 1.34 -5.03 7.97
N ALA A 180 2.45 -4.64 7.35
CA ALA A 180 3.12 -5.45 6.34
C ALA A 180 3.67 -6.77 6.95
N ARG A 181 3.70 -7.83 6.14
CA ARG A 181 4.39 -9.08 6.50
C ARG A 181 5.88 -8.84 6.59
N GLN A 182 6.56 -9.45 7.56
CA GLN A 182 8.01 -9.45 7.57
C GLN A 182 8.55 -10.33 6.43
N GLN A 183 9.29 -9.73 5.50
CA GLN A 183 9.99 -10.48 4.45
C GLN A 183 11.14 -11.27 5.09
N MET A 184 11.24 -12.55 4.75
CA MET A 184 12.19 -13.48 5.38
C MET A 184 13.57 -13.47 4.70
N PHE A 185 13.66 -12.92 3.48
CA PHE A 185 14.86 -12.87 2.65
C PHE A 185 14.84 -11.61 1.78
N GLU A 186 16.01 -11.03 1.53
CA GLU A 186 16.25 -10.17 0.37
C GLU A 186 16.45 -11.10 -0.84
N PHE A 187 15.41 -11.34 -1.64
CA PHE A 187 15.55 -12.13 -2.86
C PHE A 187 16.09 -11.27 -3.99
N ASP A 188 17.30 -11.59 -4.46
CA ASP A 188 17.86 -11.02 -5.69
C ASP A 188 16.94 -11.37 -6.88
N ALA A 189 16.69 -10.40 -7.76
CA ALA A 189 15.50 -10.33 -8.61
C ALA A 189 15.56 -11.21 -9.88
N LYS A 190 15.94 -12.49 -9.73
CA LYS A 190 16.23 -13.42 -10.84
C LYS A 190 15.51 -14.77 -10.79
N SER A 191 14.68 -15.04 -9.78
CA SER A 191 13.63 -16.06 -9.93
C SER A 191 12.40 -15.42 -10.55
N SER A 192 12.07 -15.85 -11.78
CA SER A 192 10.92 -15.39 -12.55
C SER A 192 9.65 -15.32 -11.69
N ALA A 193 9.08 -14.12 -11.55
CA ALA A 193 7.73 -13.97 -11.06
C ALA A 193 6.79 -14.74 -12.00
N LYS A 194 6.39 -15.94 -11.59
CA LYS A 194 5.08 -16.46 -11.98
C LYS A 194 4.07 -15.45 -11.46
N ASP A 195 3.14 -15.02 -12.30
CA ASP A 195 2.12 -14.01 -11.99
C ASP A 195 1.67 -14.09 -10.52
N GLU A 196 2.18 -13.21 -9.66
CA GLU A 196 1.52 -12.96 -8.39
C GLU A 196 0.25 -12.20 -8.73
N ASP A 197 -0.89 -12.83 -8.47
CA ASP A 197 -2.19 -12.23 -8.76
C ASP A 197 -2.31 -10.87 -8.05
N ALA A 198 -2.22 -9.79 -8.82
CA ALA A 198 -2.25 -8.44 -8.30
C ALA A 198 -3.68 -8.09 -7.84
N PHE A 199 -3.98 -8.35 -6.57
CA PHE A 199 -5.25 -8.00 -5.96
C PHE A 199 -5.42 -6.48 -5.89
N HIS A 200 -6.47 -6.00 -6.54
CA HIS A 200 -6.83 -4.58 -6.55
C HIS A 200 -8.03 -4.31 -5.64
N PHE A 201 -8.00 -3.17 -4.95
CA PHE A 201 -9.06 -2.73 -4.05
C PHE A 201 -9.94 -1.69 -4.72
N VAL A 202 -11.25 -1.89 -4.61
CA VAL A 202 -12.27 -0.95 -5.07
C VAL A 202 -13.28 -0.73 -3.95
N SER A 203 -13.61 0.53 -3.69
CA SER A 203 -14.52 0.94 -2.64
C SER A 203 -15.87 1.36 -3.22
N TYR A 204 -16.95 1.10 -2.50
CA TYR A 204 -18.28 1.62 -2.81
C TYR A 204 -18.74 2.52 -1.66
N VAL A 205 -19.27 3.71 -1.97
CA VAL A 205 -19.70 4.68 -0.96
C VAL A 205 -20.96 5.44 -1.39
N PRO A 206 -21.97 5.58 -0.52
CA PRO A 206 -23.13 6.45 -0.76
C PRO A 206 -22.78 7.90 -0.40
N VAL A 207 -22.92 8.82 -1.36
CA VAL A 207 -22.72 10.26 -1.16
C VAL A 207 -23.90 11.02 -1.74
N ASN A 208 -24.57 11.84 -0.91
CA ASN A 208 -25.71 12.68 -1.29
C ASN A 208 -26.84 11.90 -2.02
N GLY A 209 -27.19 10.71 -1.52
CA GLY A 209 -28.25 9.87 -2.12
C GLY A 209 -27.87 9.24 -3.47
N ARG A 210 -26.58 9.17 -3.80
CA ARG A 210 -26.05 8.49 -4.99
C ARG A 210 -24.94 7.53 -4.60
N LEU A 211 -24.87 6.38 -5.26
CA LEU A 211 -23.87 5.37 -5.02
C LEU A 211 -22.68 5.58 -5.96
N TYR A 212 -21.46 5.59 -5.42
CA TYR A 212 -20.24 5.73 -6.21
C TYR A 212 -19.31 4.53 -6.03
N GLU A 213 -18.71 4.10 -7.15
CA GLU A 213 -17.54 3.22 -7.17
C GLU A 213 -16.26 4.07 -7.24
N LEU A 214 -15.35 3.84 -6.29
CA LEU A 214 -14.05 4.47 -6.19
C LEU A 214 -12.96 3.44 -6.47
N ASP A 215 -12.44 3.49 -7.69
CA ASP A 215 -11.37 2.63 -8.21
C ASP A 215 -10.10 3.48 -8.41
N GLY A 216 -9.05 3.19 -7.64
CA GLY A 216 -7.79 3.95 -7.65
C GLY A 216 -6.99 3.89 -8.96
N LEU A 217 -7.40 3.05 -9.92
CA LEU A 217 -6.82 2.96 -11.27
C LEU A 217 -7.64 3.73 -12.33
N ARG A 218 -8.78 4.34 -11.95
CA ARG A 218 -9.61 5.19 -12.81
C ARG A 218 -9.25 6.66 -12.66
N GLU A 219 -9.63 7.46 -13.66
CA GLU A 219 -9.43 8.92 -13.65
C GLU A 219 -10.35 9.65 -12.65
N GLY A 220 -11.43 9.01 -12.19
CA GLY A 220 -12.40 9.60 -11.26
C GLY A 220 -13.45 8.60 -10.76
N PRO A 221 -14.36 9.06 -9.88
CA PRO A 221 -15.45 8.24 -9.34
C PRO A 221 -16.44 7.82 -10.43
N ILE A 222 -16.93 6.59 -10.35
CA ILE A 222 -17.98 6.07 -11.24
C ILE A 222 -19.32 6.17 -10.51
N ASP A 223 -20.27 6.90 -11.09
CA ASP A 223 -21.64 7.00 -10.58
C ASP A 223 -22.44 5.74 -10.95
N LEU A 224 -22.99 5.06 -9.93
CA LEU A 224 -23.76 3.82 -10.05
C LEU A 224 -25.28 4.04 -9.96
N GLY A 225 -25.74 5.29 -9.80
CA GLY A 225 -27.15 5.64 -9.70
C GLY A 225 -27.59 6.15 -8.32
N THR A 226 -28.89 6.39 -8.18
CA THR A 226 -29.52 6.84 -6.93
C THR A 226 -29.63 5.69 -5.93
N CYS A 227 -29.34 5.97 -4.66
CA CYS A 227 -29.54 5.04 -3.55
C CYS A 227 -30.19 5.75 -2.35
N ASN A 228 -30.96 5.03 -1.55
CA ASN A 228 -31.31 5.55 -0.22
C ASN A 228 -30.02 5.59 0.62
N GLN A 229 -29.77 6.68 1.35
CA GLN A 229 -28.57 6.80 2.19
C GLN A 229 -28.58 5.79 3.34
N ASP A 230 -29.77 5.41 3.82
CA ASP A 230 -29.97 4.45 4.93
C ASP A 230 -30.03 2.98 4.46
N ASP A 231 -30.49 2.73 3.22
CA ASP A 231 -30.43 1.42 2.55
C ASP A 231 -29.86 1.55 1.14
N TRP A 232 -28.54 1.75 1.07
CA TRP A 232 -27.77 1.70 -0.17
C TRP A 232 -27.26 0.29 -0.47
N ILE A 233 -27.42 -0.65 0.47
CA ILE A 233 -26.94 -2.03 0.35
C ILE A 233 -27.73 -2.77 -0.73
N SER A 234 -29.04 -2.55 -0.79
CA SER A 234 -29.92 -3.05 -1.86
C SER A 234 -29.48 -2.57 -3.25
N ALA A 235 -28.93 -1.35 -3.38
CA ALA A 235 -28.41 -0.80 -4.63
C ALA A 235 -27.02 -1.34 -5.02
N VAL A 236 -26.09 -1.50 -4.07
CA VAL A 236 -24.71 -1.97 -4.37
C VAL A 236 -24.64 -3.48 -4.62
N ARG A 237 -25.52 -4.27 -3.98
CA ARG A 237 -25.53 -5.73 -4.11
C ARG A 237 -25.52 -6.25 -5.56
N PRO A 238 -26.45 -5.84 -6.46
CA PRO A 238 -26.43 -6.31 -7.85
C PRO A 238 -25.20 -5.85 -8.64
N VAL A 239 -24.55 -4.74 -8.25
CA VAL A 239 -23.29 -4.27 -8.85
C VAL A 239 -22.14 -5.22 -8.50
N ILE A 240 -22.05 -5.64 -7.23
CA ILE A 240 -21.04 -6.60 -6.76
C ILE A 240 -21.29 -7.99 -7.37
N GLU A 241 -22.54 -8.48 -7.37
CA GLU A 241 -22.90 -9.76 -7.99
C GLU A 241 -22.52 -9.78 -9.49
N LYS A 242 -22.87 -8.72 -10.23
CA LYS A 242 -22.49 -8.53 -11.64
C LYS A 242 -20.97 -8.39 -11.85
N ARG A 243 -20.21 -7.94 -10.85
CA ARG A 243 -18.74 -7.89 -10.92
C ARG A 243 -18.13 -9.28 -10.75
N ILE A 244 -18.63 -10.08 -9.82
CA ILE A 244 -18.17 -11.46 -9.59
C ILE A 244 -18.49 -12.34 -10.81
N GLN A 245 -19.69 -12.21 -11.39
CA GLN A 245 -20.14 -12.94 -12.60
C GLN A 245 -19.29 -12.69 -13.87
N LYS A 246 -18.38 -11.70 -13.89
CA LYS A 246 -17.47 -11.48 -15.03
C LYS A 246 -16.28 -12.43 -15.06
N TYR A 247 -16.00 -13.11 -13.96
CA TYR A 247 -14.89 -14.06 -13.85
C TYR A 247 -15.39 -15.48 -14.10
N SER A 248 -14.48 -16.37 -14.49
CA SER A 248 -14.78 -17.76 -14.81
C SER A 248 -15.46 -18.49 -13.63
N GLU A 249 -16.44 -19.34 -13.93
CA GLU A 249 -17.06 -20.23 -12.93
C GLU A 249 -16.00 -21.10 -12.25
N GLY A 250 -15.71 -20.82 -10.98
CA GLY A 250 -14.60 -21.42 -10.22
C GLY A 250 -13.56 -20.41 -9.72
N GLU A 251 -13.57 -19.18 -10.21
CA GLU A 251 -12.80 -18.09 -9.62
C GLU A 251 -13.43 -17.67 -8.28
N ILE A 252 -12.66 -17.80 -7.19
CA ILE A 252 -13.10 -17.50 -5.82
C ILE A 252 -12.17 -16.53 -5.09
N ARG A 253 -11.14 -15.99 -5.77
CA ARG A 253 -10.12 -15.11 -5.17
C ARG A 253 -10.64 -13.67 -5.03
N PHE A 254 -11.76 -13.52 -4.33
CA PHE A 254 -12.37 -12.24 -3.97
C PHE A 254 -12.37 -12.05 -2.46
N ASN A 255 -12.27 -10.80 -2.03
CA ASN A 255 -12.48 -10.42 -0.64
C ASN A 255 -13.40 -9.20 -0.59
N LEU A 256 -14.42 -9.25 0.27
CA LEU A 256 -15.35 -8.16 0.51
C LEU A 256 -15.32 -7.83 2.00
N MET A 257 -15.05 -6.57 2.33
CA MET A 257 -15.06 -6.04 3.69
C MET A 257 -16.04 -4.87 3.75
N ALA A 258 -16.71 -4.71 4.88
CA ALA A 258 -17.57 -3.57 5.16
C ALA A 258 -16.97 -2.75 6.30
N ILE A 259 -16.91 -1.43 6.12
CA ILE A 259 -16.62 -0.48 7.21
C ILE A 259 -17.97 -0.18 7.87
N VAL A 260 -18.06 -0.42 9.18
CA VAL A 260 -19.28 -0.28 9.98
C VAL A 260 -18.98 0.46 11.29
N SER A 261 -19.99 1.10 11.89
CA SER A 261 -19.90 1.63 13.26
C SER A 261 -19.45 0.55 14.25
N ASP A 262 -18.74 0.98 15.30
CA ASP A 262 -18.24 0.06 16.34
C ASP A 262 -19.41 -0.70 16.99
N ARG A 263 -19.40 -2.03 16.81
CA ARG A 263 -20.42 -2.93 17.34
C ARG A 263 -20.47 -2.93 18.86
N LYS A 264 -19.31 -2.82 19.51
CA LYS A 264 -19.23 -2.77 20.97
C LYS A 264 -19.86 -1.47 21.49
N MET A 265 -19.52 -0.32 20.89
CA MET A 265 -20.13 0.97 21.23
C MET A 265 -21.66 0.94 21.07
N ILE A 266 -22.18 0.31 20.01
CA ILE A 266 -23.63 0.16 19.81
C ILE A 266 -24.26 -0.68 20.92
N TYR A 267 -23.64 -1.80 21.31
CA TYR A 267 -24.17 -2.66 22.37
C TYR A 267 -24.10 -1.99 23.74
N GLU A 268 -23.02 -1.24 24.02
CA GLU A 268 -22.87 -0.44 25.25
C GLU A 268 -23.93 0.66 25.33
N ARG A 269 -24.16 1.42 24.24
CA ARG A 269 -25.22 2.44 24.16
C ARG A 269 -26.60 1.86 24.47
N LYS A 270 -26.93 0.70 23.88
CA LYS A 270 -28.19 -0.02 24.13
C LYS A 270 -28.34 -0.55 25.55
N ILE A 271 -27.25 -1.03 26.18
CA ILE A 271 -27.29 -1.43 27.59
C ILE A 271 -27.61 -0.22 28.46
N THR A 272 -26.98 0.94 28.21
CA THR A 272 -27.28 2.18 28.93
C THR A 272 -28.75 2.60 28.74
N GLU A 273 -29.27 2.60 27.51
CA GLU A 273 -30.69 2.90 27.21
C GLU A 273 -31.64 1.98 28.01
N LEU A 274 -31.39 0.67 28.02
CA LEU A 274 -32.18 -0.32 28.78
C LEU A 274 -32.03 -0.16 30.30
N GLN A 275 -30.86 0.24 30.79
CA GLN A 275 -30.63 0.54 32.20
C GLN A 275 -31.34 1.81 32.66
N THR A 276 -31.42 2.84 31.82
CA THR A 276 -32.21 4.04 32.10
C THR A 276 -33.69 3.70 32.23
N GLN A 277 -34.25 2.88 31.31
CA GLN A 277 -35.64 2.41 31.40
C GLN A 277 -35.92 1.66 32.72
N LEU A 278 -35.01 0.79 33.16
CA LEU A 278 -35.10 0.11 34.47
C LEU A 278 -35.07 1.05 35.69
N THR A 279 -34.64 2.31 35.52
CA THR A 279 -34.47 3.28 36.62
C THR A 279 -35.55 4.37 36.63
N GLU A 280 -36.20 4.61 35.48
CA GLU A 280 -37.27 5.61 35.34
C GLU A 280 -38.68 5.02 35.60
N ASP A 281 -38.89 3.72 35.30
CA ASP A 281 -40.13 3.01 35.63
C ASP A 281 -40.13 2.47 37.08
N GLU A 282 -40.38 3.34 38.05
CA GLU A 282 -40.72 2.94 39.43
C GLU A 282 -41.96 2.01 39.42
N PRO A 283 -41.87 0.77 39.90
CA PRO A 283 -42.89 -0.24 39.65
C PRO A 283 -44.17 0.02 40.46
N MET A 284 -45.23 0.46 39.79
CA MET A 284 -46.59 0.24 40.29
C MET A 284 -46.88 -1.28 40.30
N ASP A 285 -47.33 -1.74 41.46
CA ASP A 285 -47.35 -3.15 41.91
C ASP A 285 -48.34 -4.00 41.09
N THR A 286 -47.88 -4.54 39.95
CA THR A 286 -48.66 -5.43 39.06
C THR A 286 -47.76 -6.50 38.44
N ASP A 287 -48.31 -7.69 38.19
CA ASP A 287 -47.57 -8.84 37.61
C ASP A 287 -46.92 -8.52 36.25
N GLN A 288 -47.49 -7.57 35.50
CA GLN A 288 -46.98 -7.12 34.21
C GLN A 288 -45.58 -6.48 34.34
N SER A 289 -45.34 -5.72 35.42
CA SER A 289 -44.04 -5.10 35.72
C SER A 289 -42.95 -6.17 35.88
N SER A 290 -43.23 -7.29 36.54
CA SER A 290 -42.26 -8.39 36.72
C SER A 290 -41.84 -9.03 35.39
N THR A 291 -42.78 -9.18 34.46
CA THR A 291 -42.52 -9.75 33.13
C THR A 291 -41.68 -8.78 32.30
N PHE A 292 -42.01 -7.49 32.33
CA PHE A 292 -41.27 -6.43 31.65
C PHE A 292 -39.81 -6.33 32.13
N LEU A 293 -39.59 -6.29 33.45
CA LEU A 293 -38.26 -6.28 34.07
C LEU A 293 -37.43 -7.51 33.63
N SER A 294 -38.04 -8.70 33.60
CA SER A 294 -37.35 -9.93 33.15
C SER A 294 -36.95 -9.88 31.67
N SER A 295 -37.76 -9.24 30.82
CA SER A 295 -37.46 -9.06 29.40
C SER A 295 -36.28 -8.12 29.19
N ILE A 296 -36.25 -6.98 29.90
CA ILE A 296 -35.13 -6.03 29.80
C ILE A 296 -33.83 -6.66 30.33
N GLN A 297 -33.88 -7.38 31.46
CA GLN A 297 -32.72 -8.10 31.98
C GLN A 297 -32.19 -9.16 30.99
N SER A 298 -33.08 -9.84 30.27
CA SER A 298 -32.71 -10.78 29.20
C SER A 298 -32.03 -10.07 28.02
N GLU A 299 -32.52 -8.90 27.60
CA GLU A 299 -31.86 -8.11 26.55
C GLU A 299 -30.49 -7.57 26.98
N ILE A 300 -30.34 -7.08 28.22
CA ILE A 300 -29.05 -6.65 28.76
C ILE A 300 -28.06 -7.81 28.75
N ALA A 301 -28.45 -9.00 29.23
CA ALA A 301 -27.60 -10.19 29.22
C ALA A 301 -27.18 -10.60 27.79
N LYS A 302 -28.10 -10.49 26.82
CA LYS A 302 -27.82 -10.72 25.39
C LYS A 302 -26.80 -9.73 24.84
N TYR A 303 -26.92 -8.43 25.12
CA TYR A 303 -25.94 -7.44 24.66
C TYR A 303 -24.57 -7.61 25.36
N GLN A 304 -24.55 -7.99 26.65
CA GLN A 304 -23.30 -8.32 27.36
C GLN A 304 -22.57 -9.51 26.72
N LEU A 305 -23.28 -10.56 26.31
CA LEU A 305 -22.70 -11.70 25.58
C LEU A 305 -22.07 -11.25 24.25
N LEU A 306 -22.79 -10.43 23.47
CA LEU A 306 -22.30 -9.89 22.19
C LEU A 306 -21.07 -8.98 22.36
N ILE A 307 -20.96 -8.24 23.47
CA ILE A 307 -19.76 -7.47 23.80
C ILE A 307 -18.55 -8.39 24.06
N GLU A 308 -18.73 -9.51 24.77
CA GLU A 308 -17.61 -10.44 24.98
C GLU A 308 -17.20 -11.16 23.70
N GLU A 309 -18.12 -11.47 22.79
CA GLU A 309 -17.79 -11.99 21.45
C GLU A 309 -16.91 -11.02 20.65
N GLU A 310 -17.24 -9.72 20.64
CA GLU A 310 -16.43 -8.68 20.00
C GLU A 310 -15.08 -8.48 20.73
N ASN A 311 -15.04 -8.52 22.06
CA ASN A 311 -13.78 -8.51 22.83
C ASN A 311 -12.88 -9.71 22.44
N GLN A 312 -13.45 -10.92 22.30
CA GLN A 312 -12.71 -12.12 21.88
C GLN A 312 -12.20 -12.01 20.44
N LYS A 313 -13.00 -11.45 19.54
CA LYS A 313 -12.60 -11.14 18.15
C LYS A 313 -11.41 -10.18 18.10
N LEU A 314 -11.43 -9.10 18.90
CA LEU A 314 -10.28 -8.19 19.05
C LEU A 314 -9.04 -8.89 19.63
N LYS A 315 -9.19 -9.73 20.67
CA LYS A 315 -8.09 -10.57 21.22
C LYS A 315 -7.47 -11.45 20.12
N ARG A 316 -8.29 -12.11 19.29
CA ARG A 316 -7.83 -12.93 18.15
C ARG A 316 -7.06 -12.10 17.12
N TYR A 317 -7.57 -10.94 16.69
CA TYR A 317 -6.88 -10.08 15.73
C TYR A 317 -5.51 -9.59 16.24
N LYS A 318 -5.39 -9.28 17.53
CA LYS A 318 -4.10 -8.91 18.14
C LYS A 318 -3.08 -10.05 18.04
N VAL A 319 -3.49 -11.28 18.38
CA VAL A 319 -2.63 -12.48 18.26
C VAL A 319 -2.27 -12.77 16.80
N GLU A 320 -3.21 -12.62 15.87
CA GLU A 320 -2.96 -12.83 14.46
C GLU A 320 -1.99 -11.81 13.87
N ASN A 321 -2.11 -10.53 14.23
CA ASN A 321 -1.17 -9.49 13.80
C ASN A 321 0.25 -9.76 14.33
N ILE A 322 0.38 -10.22 15.58
CA ILE A 322 1.68 -10.64 16.14
C ILE A 322 2.29 -11.78 15.30
N ARG A 323 1.50 -12.80 14.94
CA ARG A 323 1.95 -13.91 14.08
C ARG A 323 2.36 -13.43 12.68
N ARG A 324 1.56 -12.58 12.03
CA ARG A 324 1.83 -12.03 10.68
C ARG A 324 3.12 -11.22 10.61
N LYS A 325 3.52 -10.59 11.72
CA LYS A 325 4.73 -9.75 11.84
C LYS A 325 5.94 -10.48 12.46
N HIS A 326 5.82 -11.76 12.83
CA HIS A 326 6.89 -12.48 13.50
C HIS A 326 7.91 -13.04 12.51
N ASN A 327 9.20 -12.86 12.79
CA ASN A 327 10.26 -13.53 12.03
C ASN A 327 10.36 -15.00 12.44
N TYR A 328 9.83 -15.91 11.62
CA TYR A 328 9.95 -17.34 11.85
C TYR A 328 11.32 -17.92 11.45
N LEU A 329 12.21 -17.18 10.80
CA LEU A 329 13.50 -17.72 10.33
C LEU A 329 14.37 -18.30 11.46
N PRO A 330 14.58 -17.63 12.61
CA PRO A 330 15.36 -18.21 13.71
C PRO A 330 14.72 -19.50 14.26
N PHE A 331 13.38 -19.52 14.39
CA PHE A 331 12.63 -20.70 14.84
C PHE A 331 12.76 -21.87 13.84
N ILE A 332 12.65 -21.61 12.54
CA ILE A 332 12.81 -22.63 11.49
C ILE A 332 14.24 -23.19 11.51
N MET A 333 15.25 -22.32 11.60
CA MET A 333 16.65 -22.75 11.66
C MET A 333 16.93 -23.61 12.90
N GLU A 334 16.40 -23.23 14.06
CA GLU A 334 16.60 -24.02 15.29
C GLU A 334 15.86 -25.37 15.22
N LEU A 335 14.61 -25.38 14.75
CA LEU A 335 13.85 -26.62 14.52
C LEU A 335 14.59 -27.58 13.59
N LEU A 336 15.19 -27.08 12.50
CA LEU A 336 15.97 -27.90 11.57
C LEU A 336 17.26 -28.46 12.20
N LYS A 337 17.97 -27.68 13.02
CA LYS A 337 19.13 -28.17 13.79
C LYS A 337 18.72 -29.28 14.75
N THR A 338 17.71 -29.04 15.58
CA THR A 338 17.22 -30.02 16.56
C THR A 338 16.79 -31.32 15.86
N LEU A 339 16.05 -31.23 14.74
CA LEU A 339 15.68 -32.43 13.97
C LEU A 339 16.88 -33.16 13.36
N ALA A 340 17.96 -32.46 13.02
CA ALA A 340 19.20 -33.09 12.54
C ALA A 340 19.98 -33.77 13.68
N GLU A 341 20.09 -33.13 14.85
CA GLU A 341 20.73 -33.67 16.06
C GLU A 341 20.07 -34.97 16.53
N TYR A 342 18.73 -35.02 16.57
CA TYR A 342 17.97 -36.24 16.88
C TYR A 342 17.86 -37.23 15.71
N GLN A 343 18.55 -36.99 14.59
CA GLN A 343 18.53 -37.82 13.37
C GLN A 343 17.15 -38.02 12.73
N GLN A 344 16.16 -37.20 13.09
CA GLN A 344 14.78 -37.27 12.60
C GLN A 344 14.57 -36.55 11.26
N LEU A 345 15.47 -35.63 10.89
CA LEU A 345 15.32 -34.79 9.71
C LEU A 345 15.28 -35.60 8.40
N ILE A 346 16.20 -36.54 8.20
CA ILE A 346 16.30 -37.32 6.95
C ILE A 346 15.04 -38.18 6.72
N PRO A 347 14.57 -39.01 7.69
CA PRO A 347 13.33 -39.78 7.53
C PRO A 347 12.09 -38.92 7.24
N LEU A 348 12.00 -37.72 7.84
CA LEU A 348 10.89 -36.80 7.59
C LEU A 348 10.93 -36.21 6.17
N VAL A 349 12.12 -35.88 5.65
CA VAL A 349 12.31 -35.39 4.28
C VAL A 349 11.98 -36.48 3.25
N GLU A 350 12.40 -37.72 3.49
CA GLU A 350 12.07 -38.86 2.61
C GLU A 350 10.57 -39.12 2.56
N LYS A 351 9.91 -39.22 3.73
CA LYS A 351 8.45 -39.35 3.84
C LYS A 351 7.68 -38.20 3.17
N ALA A 352 8.24 -36.99 3.13
CA ALA A 352 7.66 -35.86 2.41
C ALA A 352 7.81 -36.02 0.88
N LYS A 353 8.97 -36.48 0.39
CA LYS A 353 9.21 -36.77 -1.04
C LYS A 353 8.31 -37.88 -1.57
N GLU A 354 8.10 -38.94 -0.78
CA GLU A 354 7.18 -40.04 -1.12
C GLU A 354 5.76 -39.52 -1.34
N LYS A 355 5.24 -38.73 -0.37
CA LYS A 355 3.91 -38.10 -0.48
C LYS A 355 3.80 -37.17 -1.70
N GLN A 356 4.84 -36.38 -1.99
CA GLN A 356 4.85 -35.52 -3.17
C GLN A 356 4.81 -36.32 -4.47
N SER A 357 5.54 -37.43 -4.54
CA SER A 357 5.57 -38.33 -5.70
C SER A 357 4.23 -39.03 -5.90
N ALA A 358 3.61 -39.52 -4.81
CA ALA A 358 2.28 -40.12 -4.84
C ALA A 358 1.20 -39.13 -5.30
N LYS A 359 1.25 -37.87 -4.84
CA LYS A 359 0.31 -36.82 -5.27
C LYS A 359 0.45 -36.53 -6.77
N LYS A 360 1.67 -36.36 -7.27
CA LYS A 360 1.93 -36.17 -8.71
C LYS A 360 1.44 -37.35 -9.57
N ALA A 361 1.55 -38.58 -9.07
CA ALA A 361 1.05 -39.77 -9.75
C ALA A 361 -0.49 -39.90 -9.74
N GLN A 362 -1.18 -39.22 -8.81
CA GLN A 362 -2.64 -39.06 -8.83
C GLN A 362 -3.09 -37.92 -9.75
N GLU A 363 -2.36 -36.81 -9.79
CA GLU A 363 -2.67 -35.63 -10.64
C GLU A 363 -2.37 -35.87 -12.14
N ALA A 364 -1.63 -36.93 -12.47
CA ALA A 364 -1.29 -37.33 -13.84
C ALA A 364 -2.17 -38.48 -14.40
N LYS A 365 -3.26 -38.83 -13.71
CA LYS A 365 -4.29 -39.81 -14.13
C LYS A 365 -5.64 -39.12 -14.30
#